data_AF-A0A961IXD3-F1
#
_entry.id   AF-A0A961IXD3-F1
#
_cell.length_a   1.000
_cell.length_b   1.000
_cell.length_c   1.000
_cell.angle_alpha   90.00
_cell.angle_beta   90.00
_cell.angle_gamma   90.00
#
_symmetry.space_group_name_H-M   'P 1'
#
loop_
_entity.id
_entity.type
_entity.pdbx_description
1 polymer ?
#
loop_
_entity_poly.entity_id
_entity_poly.type
_entity_poly.pdbx_seq_one_letter_code
_entity_poly.pdbx_strand_id
1 'polypeptide(L)'
;KRLIESANRNADAGGGAVSQAVEAMGRIEGASRGITKITSVIDEIAFQTNLLALNAGVEAARAGEAGRGFAVVASEVRSLAQRSSEAAREISDLIAASESEIHQGVELVGQTGTALDKILASVREISAQVILIASSSEEQAIGLGEINEAVNMLDTATQQNAAMFEETSAATTVLNSKTRELVAAIRGFQFAAGAAPARAGGPQPGARDGSVAA
;
A
#
# COMPACT_ATOMS: atom_id res chain seq x y z
N LYS A 1 8.61 3.15 11.12
CA LYS A 1 10.00 2.72 10.81
C LYS A 1 10.28 1.24 11.12
N ARG A 2 10.28 0.79 12.38
CA ARG A 2 10.60 -0.62 12.74
C ARG A 2 9.76 -1.69 12.01
N LEU A 3 8.46 -1.46 11.84
CA LEU A 3 7.57 -2.39 11.10
C LEU A 3 7.94 -2.52 9.62
N ILE A 4 8.32 -1.41 8.98
CA ILE A 4 8.73 -1.36 7.57
C ILE A 4 10.08 -2.06 7.37
N GLU A 5 11.05 -1.81 8.25
CA GLU A 5 12.33 -2.52 8.21
C GLU A 5 12.17 -4.03 8.45
N SER A 6 11.25 -4.42 9.33
CA SER A 6 10.93 -5.84 9.54
C SER A 6 10.24 -6.45 8.32
N ALA A 7 9.31 -5.74 7.68
CA ALA A 7 8.61 -6.21 6.50
C ALA A 7 9.58 -6.41 5.32
N ASN A 8 10.49 -5.46 5.07
CA ASN A 8 11.53 -5.61 4.06
C ASN A 8 12.45 -6.80 4.34
N ARG A 9 12.96 -6.94 5.57
CA ARG A 9 13.81 -8.09 5.95
C ARG A 9 13.13 -9.43 5.77
N ASN A 10 11.85 -9.54 6.17
CA ASN A 10 11.09 -10.78 6.02
C ASN A 10 10.87 -11.12 4.55
N ALA A 11 10.66 -10.12 3.71
CA ALA A 11 10.43 -10.34 2.30
C ALA A 11 11.74 -10.67 1.55
N ASP A 12 12.86 -10.05 1.90
CA ASP A 12 14.20 -10.44 1.39
C ASP A 12 14.54 -11.89 1.78
N ALA A 13 14.24 -12.28 3.03
CA ALA A 13 14.39 -13.66 3.49
C ALA A 13 13.47 -14.63 2.72
N GLY A 14 12.23 -14.23 2.43
CA GLY A 14 11.28 -14.99 1.62
C GLY A 14 11.77 -15.20 0.19
N GLY A 15 12.31 -14.16 -0.45
CA GLY A 15 12.92 -14.26 -1.78
C GLY A 15 14.12 -15.22 -1.79
N GLY A 16 14.99 -15.14 -0.77
CA GLY A 16 16.10 -16.08 -0.60
C GLY A 16 15.64 -17.54 -0.44
N ALA A 17 14.59 -17.78 0.34
CA ALA A 17 14.03 -19.13 0.53
C ALA A 17 13.47 -19.71 -0.77
N VAL A 18 12.78 -18.90 -1.58
CA VAL A 18 12.30 -19.33 -2.91
C VAL A 18 13.47 -19.66 -3.84
N SER A 19 14.50 -18.83 -3.89
CA SER A 19 15.70 -19.10 -4.70
C SER A 19 16.36 -20.43 -4.31
N GLN A 20 16.51 -20.69 -3.01
CA GLN A 20 17.05 -21.96 -2.51
C GLN A 20 16.16 -23.16 -2.86
N ALA A 21 14.84 -22.99 -2.84
CA ALA A 21 13.89 -24.04 -3.24
C ALA A 21 14.02 -24.38 -4.74
N VAL A 22 14.15 -23.37 -5.61
CA VAL A 22 14.38 -23.58 -7.05
C VAL A 22 15.70 -24.31 -7.30
N GLU A 23 16.79 -23.90 -6.64
CA GLU A 23 18.07 -24.60 -6.73
C GLU A 23 17.98 -26.05 -6.24
N ALA A 24 17.25 -26.31 -5.16
CA ALA A 24 17.05 -27.65 -4.63
C ALA A 24 16.30 -28.54 -5.64
N MET A 25 15.24 -28.03 -6.26
CA MET A 25 14.51 -28.76 -7.30
C MET A 25 15.38 -29.03 -8.53
N GLY A 26 16.23 -28.08 -8.95
CA GLY A 26 17.20 -28.31 -10.02
C GLY A 26 18.23 -29.40 -9.71
N ARG A 27 18.65 -29.53 -8.44
CA ARG A 27 19.50 -30.67 -8.01
C ARG A 27 18.75 -32.01 -8.07
N ILE A 28 17.47 -32.03 -7.70
CA ILE A 28 16.65 -33.25 -7.77
C ILE A 28 16.47 -33.66 -9.23
N GLU A 29 16.16 -32.73 -10.13
CA GLU A 29 16.08 -32.98 -11.58
C GLU A 29 17.40 -33.54 -12.13
N GLY A 30 18.54 -32.98 -11.72
CA GLY A 30 19.87 -33.51 -12.05
C GLY A 30 20.09 -34.94 -11.54
N ALA A 31 19.64 -35.25 -10.33
CA ALA A 31 19.72 -36.59 -9.75
C ALA A 31 18.84 -37.60 -10.51
N SER A 32 17.60 -37.22 -10.86
CA SER A 32 16.67 -38.05 -11.64
C SER A 32 17.27 -38.47 -12.99
N ARG A 33 17.88 -37.54 -13.73
CA ARG A 33 18.62 -37.85 -14.97
C ARG A 33 19.72 -38.88 -14.76
N GLY A 34 20.42 -38.80 -13.62
CA GLY A 34 21.44 -39.77 -13.23
C GLY A 34 20.84 -41.17 -13.03
N ILE A 35 19.69 -41.26 -12.38
CA ILE A 35 18.98 -42.53 -12.16
C ILE A 35 18.49 -43.10 -13.50
N THR A 36 17.90 -42.29 -14.39
CA THR A 36 17.46 -42.72 -15.74
C THR A 36 18.61 -43.32 -16.56
N LYS A 37 19.82 -42.76 -16.44
CA LYS A 37 21.00 -43.33 -17.09
C LYS A 37 21.37 -44.70 -16.50
N ILE A 38 21.29 -44.86 -15.18
CA ILE A 38 21.59 -46.12 -14.49
C ILE A 38 20.55 -47.18 -14.86
N THR A 39 19.26 -46.86 -14.88
CA THR A 39 18.20 -47.80 -15.25
C THR A 39 18.33 -48.25 -16.70
N SER A 40 18.74 -47.36 -17.60
CA SER A 40 19.04 -47.70 -19.00
C SER A 40 20.19 -48.71 -19.11
N VAL A 41 21.26 -48.54 -18.32
CA VAL A 41 22.38 -49.50 -18.27
C VAL A 41 21.92 -50.84 -17.68
N ILE A 42 21.03 -50.84 -16.68
CA ILE A 42 20.47 -52.07 -16.11
C ILE A 42 19.63 -52.81 -17.16
N ASP A 43 18.80 -52.13 -17.96
CA ASP A 43 18.03 -52.74 -19.06
C ASP A 43 18.98 -53.33 -20.12
N GLU A 44 20.07 -52.64 -20.44
CA GLU A 44 21.10 -53.15 -21.35
C GLU A 44 21.78 -54.42 -20.81
N ILE A 45 22.16 -54.45 -19.53
CA ILE A 45 22.74 -55.63 -18.87
C ILE A 45 21.74 -56.79 -18.86
N ALA A 46 20.47 -56.51 -18.58
CA ALA A 46 19.40 -57.50 -18.61
C ALA A 46 19.24 -58.08 -20.03
N PHE A 47 19.27 -57.24 -21.07
CA PHE A 47 19.22 -57.68 -22.45
C PHE A 47 20.42 -58.56 -22.85
N GLN A 48 21.64 -58.15 -22.48
CA GLN A 48 22.85 -58.94 -22.71
C GLN A 48 22.80 -60.30 -21.98
N THR A 49 22.32 -60.31 -20.74
CA THR A 49 22.14 -61.54 -19.94
C THR A 49 21.12 -62.48 -20.58
N ASN A 50 20.02 -61.94 -21.11
CA ASN A 50 19.02 -62.69 -21.86
C ASN A 50 19.59 -63.32 -23.14
N LEU A 51 20.46 -62.60 -23.88
CA LEU A 51 21.15 -63.14 -25.06
C LEU A 51 22.17 -64.24 -24.69
N LEU A 52 22.93 -64.05 -23.61
CA LEU A 52 23.86 -65.07 -23.11
C LEU A 52 23.12 -66.35 -22.69
N ALA A 53 22.00 -66.20 -21.99
CA ALA A 53 21.15 -67.31 -21.58
C ALA A 53 20.55 -68.05 -22.78
N LEU A 54 20.14 -67.32 -23.83
CA LEU A 54 19.68 -67.93 -25.08
C LEU A 54 20.78 -68.78 -25.74
N ASN A 55 22.00 -68.24 -25.85
CA ASN A 55 23.13 -68.98 -26.42
C ASN A 55 23.47 -70.23 -25.61
N ALA A 56 23.45 -70.13 -24.27
CA ALA A 56 23.64 -71.27 -23.38
C ALA A 56 22.55 -72.33 -23.55
N GLY A 57 21.29 -71.92 -23.73
CA GLY A 57 20.17 -72.82 -24.01
C GLY A 57 20.33 -73.57 -25.32
N VAL A 58 20.81 -72.89 -26.38
CA VAL A 58 21.11 -73.52 -27.68
C VAL A 58 22.23 -74.55 -27.56
N GLU A 59 23.32 -74.23 -26.87
CA GLU A 59 24.45 -75.16 -26.69
C GLU A 59 24.07 -76.35 -25.79
N ALA A 60 23.24 -76.12 -24.78
CA ALA A 60 22.68 -77.17 -23.94
C ALA A 60 21.79 -78.15 -24.74
N ALA A 61 20.97 -77.64 -25.66
CA ALA A 61 20.19 -78.48 -26.57
C ALA A 61 21.08 -79.30 -27.50
N ARG A 62 22.19 -78.71 -27.96
CA ARG A 62 23.20 -79.37 -28.82
C ARG A 62 23.94 -80.50 -28.11
N ALA A 63 24.15 -80.38 -26.80
CA ALA A 63 24.78 -81.41 -25.96
C ALA A 63 23.83 -82.58 -25.59
N GLY A 64 22.55 -82.52 -25.96
CA GLY A 64 21.59 -83.61 -25.75
C GLY A 64 21.34 -83.92 -24.27
N GLU A 65 21.38 -85.21 -23.89
CA GLU A 65 21.14 -85.67 -22.51
C GLU A 65 22.14 -85.07 -21.50
N ALA A 66 23.39 -84.85 -21.89
CA ALA A 66 24.42 -84.26 -21.04
C ALA A 66 24.16 -82.77 -20.73
N GLY A 67 23.37 -82.08 -21.57
CA GLY A 67 23.05 -80.66 -21.45
C GLY A 67 21.76 -80.34 -20.68
N ARG A 68 20.98 -81.35 -20.25
CA ARG A 68 19.66 -81.13 -19.61
C ARG A 68 19.70 -80.19 -18.41
N GLY A 69 20.68 -80.35 -17.52
CA GLY A 69 20.84 -79.49 -16.34
C GLY A 69 21.17 -78.04 -16.72
N PHE A 70 22.04 -77.86 -17.73
CA PHE A 70 22.39 -76.54 -18.25
C PHE A 70 21.22 -75.85 -18.96
N ALA A 71 20.35 -76.61 -19.64
CA ALA A 71 19.16 -76.06 -20.29
C ALA A 71 18.18 -75.44 -19.28
N VAL A 72 18.00 -76.07 -18.11
CA VAL A 72 17.14 -75.54 -17.03
C VAL A 72 17.73 -74.25 -16.47
N VAL A 73 19.02 -74.23 -16.18
CA VAL A 73 19.70 -73.02 -15.69
C VAL A 73 19.62 -71.88 -16.71
N ALA A 74 19.83 -72.17 -18.00
CA ALA A 74 19.70 -71.18 -19.07
C ALA A 74 18.28 -70.59 -19.15
N SER A 75 17.24 -71.41 -18.99
CA SER A 75 15.85 -70.92 -18.95
C SER A 75 15.58 -70.03 -17.72
N GLU A 76 16.12 -70.38 -16.56
CA GLU A 76 15.95 -69.61 -15.33
C GLU A 76 16.67 -68.25 -15.41
N VAL A 77 17.90 -68.23 -15.90
CA VAL A 77 18.67 -66.99 -16.13
C VAL A 77 17.96 -66.10 -17.16
N ARG A 78 17.37 -66.68 -18.20
CA ARG A 78 16.59 -65.94 -19.20
C ARG A 78 15.35 -65.30 -18.59
N SER A 79 14.59 -66.05 -17.79
CA SER A 79 13.42 -65.55 -17.06
C SER A 79 13.79 -64.41 -16.11
N LEU A 80 14.89 -64.56 -15.35
CA LEU A 80 15.40 -63.53 -14.45
C LEU A 80 15.81 -62.26 -15.21
N ALA A 81 16.48 -62.40 -16.36
CA ALA A 81 16.87 -61.28 -17.20
C ALA A 81 15.64 -60.53 -17.75
N GLN A 82 14.60 -61.23 -18.19
CA GLN A 82 13.35 -60.60 -18.63
C GLN A 82 12.67 -59.82 -17.50
N ARG A 83 12.58 -60.40 -16.30
CA ARG A 83 12.04 -59.72 -15.11
C ARG A 83 12.86 -58.49 -14.72
N SER A 84 14.18 -58.54 -14.86
CA SER A 84 15.06 -57.40 -14.57
C SER A 84 14.86 -56.26 -15.56
N SER A 85 14.66 -56.57 -16.85
CA SER A 85 14.35 -55.58 -17.90
C SER A 85 13.00 -54.91 -17.66
N GLU A 86 11.97 -55.69 -17.31
CA GLU A 86 10.64 -55.18 -16.97
C GLU A 86 10.69 -54.24 -15.76
N ALA A 87 11.36 -54.64 -14.67
CA ALA A 87 11.55 -53.80 -13.49
C ALA A 87 12.34 -52.51 -13.81
N ALA A 88 13.37 -52.58 -14.65
CA ALA A 88 14.14 -51.41 -15.05
C ALA A 88 13.29 -50.39 -15.84
N ARG A 89 12.34 -50.87 -16.66
CA ARG A 89 11.38 -50.03 -17.36
C ARG A 89 10.36 -49.40 -16.43
N GLU A 90 9.78 -50.17 -15.51
CA GLU A 90 8.85 -49.62 -14.50
C GLU A 90 9.51 -48.52 -13.66
N ILE A 91 10.77 -48.70 -13.24
CA ILE A 91 11.52 -47.68 -12.52
C ILE A 91 11.72 -46.44 -13.41
N SER A 92 12.04 -46.63 -14.69
CA SER A 92 12.24 -45.51 -15.62
C SER A 92 10.95 -44.71 -15.84
N ASP A 93 9.80 -45.38 -15.93
CA ASP A 93 8.49 -44.73 -16.05
C ASP A 93 8.14 -43.92 -14.80
N LEU A 94 8.41 -44.46 -13.60
CA LEU A 94 8.22 -43.74 -12.34
C LEU A 94 9.12 -42.50 -12.21
N ILE A 95 10.36 -42.58 -12.70
CA ILE A 95 11.28 -41.44 -12.72
C ILE A 95 10.79 -40.38 -13.70
N ALA A 96 10.35 -40.78 -14.89
CA ALA A 96 9.80 -39.85 -15.89
C ALA A 96 8.55 -39.12 -15.36
N ALA A 97 7.66 -39.83 -14.67
CA ALA A 97 6.52 -39.21 -13.98
C ALA A 97 7.00 -38.23 -12.89
N SER A 98 8.01 -38.61 -12.10
CA SER A 98 8.59 -37.74 -11.07
C SER A 98 9.25 -36.48 -11.65
N GLU A 99 9.92 -36.59 -12.81
CA GLU A 99 10.48 -35.43 -13.52
C GLU A 99 9.39 -34.44 -13.93
N SER A 100 8.24 -34.92 -14.43
CA SER A 100 7.10 -34.08 -14.75
C SER A 100 6.56 -33.31 -13.53
N GLU A 101 6.42 -34.01 -12.39
CA GLU A 101 5.98 -33.39 -11.13
C GLU A 101 6.98 -32.34 -10.63
N ILE A 102 8.29 -32.62 -10.72
CA ILE A 102 9.35 -31.66 -10.35
C ILE A 102 9.28 -30.43 -11.25
N HIS A 103 9.12 -30.59 -12.56
CA HIS A 103 8.99 -29.45 -13.48
C HIS A 103 7.80 -28.56 -13.14
N GLN A 104 6.65 -29.16 -12.87
CA GLN A 104 5.46 -28.42 -12.45
C GLN A 104 5.66 -27.72 -11.09
N GLY A 105 6.36 -28.38 -10.16
CA GLY A 105 6.76 -27.79 -8.88
C GLY A 105 7.69 -26.58 -9.03
N VAL A 106 8.69 -26.66 -9.93
CA VAL A 106 9.58 -25.53 -10.24
C VAL A 106 8.80 -24.35 -10.79
N GLU A 107 7.86 -24.58 -11.70
CA GLU A 107 7.01 -23.52 -12.26
C GLU A 107 6.19 -22.83 -11.17
N LEU A 108 5.51 -23.60 -10.31
CA LEU A 108 4.72 -23.06 -9.19
C LEU A 108 5.56 -22.25 -8.20
N VAL A 109 6.76 -22.72 -7.88
CA VAL A 109 7.70 -22.00 -7.01
C VAL A 109 8.17 -20.70 -7.70
N GLY A 110 8.43 -20.73 -9.00
CA GLY A 110 8.78 -19.53 -9.79
C GLY A 110 7.64 -18.50 -9.84
N GLN A 111 6.40 -18.94 -10.02
CA GLN A 111 5.22 -18.07 -9.95
C GLN A 111 5.07 -17.46 -8.55
N THR A 112 5.32 -18.25 -7.49
CA THR A 112 5.31 -17.78 -6.11
C THR A 112 6.40 -16.73 -5.87
N GLY A 113 7.61 -16.92 -6.41
CA GLY A 113 8.68 -15.93 -6.37
C GLY A 113 8.26 -14.61 -7.02
N THR A 114 7.67 -14.68 -8.21
CA THR A 114 7.16 -13.48 -8.92
C THR A 114 6.07 -12.76 -8.12
N ALA A 115 5.18 -13.51 -7.46
CA ALA A 115 4.14 -12.92 -6.61
C ALA A 115 4.74 -12.23 -5.37
N LEU A 116 5.75 -12.83 -4.74
CA LEU A 116 6.48 -12.22 -3.62
C LEU A 116 7.22 -10.95 -4.05
N ASP A 117 7.83 -10.92 -5.24
CA ASP A 117 8.48 -9.71 -5.78
C ASP A 117 7.48 -8.55 -5.95
N LYS A 118 6.26 -8.85 -6.42
CA LYS A 118 5.18 -7.86 -6.51
C LYS A 118 4.76 -7.36 -5.14
N ILE A 119 4.62 -8.25 -4.15
CA ILE A 119 4.31 -7.87 -2.76
C ILE A 119 5.41 -6.96 -2.20
N LEU A 120 6.69 -7.29 -2.45
CA LEU A 120 7.84 -6.47 -2.07
C LEU A 120 7.76 -5.06 -2.65
N ALA A 121 7.45 -4.95 -3.95
CA ALA A 121 7.27 -3.66 -4.59
C ALA A 121 6.14 -2.84 -3.92
N SER A 122 4.98 -3.46 -3.67
CA SER A 122 3.87 -2.78 -2.99
C SER A 122 4.20 -2.36 -1.56
N VAL A 123 4.95 -3.18 -0.80
CA VAL A 123 5.40 -2.82 0.56
C VAL A 123 6.34 -1.61 0.53
N ARG A 124 7.23 -1.53 -0.47
CA ARG A 124 8.12 -0.37 -0.65
C ARG A 124 7.35 0.90 -0.98
N GLU A 125 6.32 0.80 -1.83
CA GLU A 125 5.44 1.93 -2.15
C GLU A 125 4.66 2.42 -0.93
N ILE A 126 4.03 1.50 -0.19
CA ILE A 126 3.32 1.82 1.06
C ILE A 126 4.28 2.49 2.06
N SER A 127 5.51 1.98 2.18
CA SER A 127 6.53 2.59 3.03
C SER A 127 6.82 4.04 2.64
N ALA A 128 6.96 4.32 1.34
CA ALA A 128 7.19 5.68 0.85
C ALA A 128 6.00 6.60 1.17
N GLN A 129 4.77 6.13 0.98
CA GLN A 129 3.57 6.89 1.32
C GLN A 129 3.47 7.19 2.82
N VAL A 130 3.81 6.24 3.69
CA VAL A 130 3.81 6.46 5.14
C VAL A 130 4.82 7.54 5.55
N ILE A 131 5.99 7.59 4.89
CA ILE A 131 6.97 8.66 5.11
C ILE A 131 6.39 10.01 4.69
N LEU A 132 5.72 10.06 3.54
CA LEU A 132 5.06 11.28 3.05
C LEU A 132 3.96 11.76 4.02
N ILE A 133 3.12 10.84 4.51
CA ILE A 133 2.06 11.14 5.49
C ILE A 133 2.68 11.70 6.78
N ALA A 134 3.76 11.09 7.28
CA ALA A 134 4.43 11.57 8.48
C ALA A 134 4.96 13.00 8.30
N SER A 135 5.59 13.28 7.15
CA SER A 135 6.06 14.64 6.81
C SER A 135 4.92 15.64 6.70
N SER A 136 3.83 15.28 6.01
CA SER A 136 2.65 16.14 5.87
C SER A 136 1.95 16.38 7.20
N SER A 137 1.95 15.39 8.11
CA SER A 137 1.40 15.54 9.45
C SER A 137 2.23 16.51 10.30
N GLU A 138 3.56 16.50 10.15
CA GLU A 138 4.45 17.45 10.81
C GLU A 138 4.22 18.89 10.31
N GLU A 139 4.07 19.07 8.99
CA GLU A 139 3.76 20.36 8.38
C GLU A 139 2.37 20.88 8.79
N GLN A 140 1.36 19.99 8.83
CA GLN A 140 0.03 20.33 9.36
C GLN A 140 0.08 20.73 10.84
N ALA A 141 0.90 20.07 11.66
CA ALA A 141 1.05 20.42 13.07
C ALA A 141 1.65 21.83 13.23
N ILE A 142 2.62 22.20 12.39
CA ILE A 142 3.18 23.56 12.35
C ILE A 142 2.11 24.57 11.95
N GLY A 143 1.37 24.32 10.85
CA GLY A 143 0.31 25.22 10.40
C GLY A 143 -0.83 25.38 11.41
N LEU A 144 -1.17 24.33 12.16
CA LEU A 144 -2.12 24.42 13.28
C LEU A 144 -1.59 25.30 14.42
N GLY A 145 -0.28 25.31 14.66
CA GLY A 145 0.37 26.23 15.59
C GLY A 145 0.18 27.70 15.18
N GLU A 146 0.44 28.02 13.91
CA GLU A 146 0.25 29.37 13.36
C GLU A 146 -1.22 29.82 13.41
N ILE A 147 -2.15 28.93 13.10
CA ILE A 147 -3.59 29.20 13.22
C ILE A 147 -3.96 29.50 14.66
N ASN A 148 -3.45 28.73 15.62
CA ASN A 148 -3.72 28.94 17.04
C ASN A 148 -3.21 30.31 17.51
N GLU A 149 -2.03 30.74 17.07
CA GLU A 149 -1.53 32.10 17.34
C GLU A 149 -2.42 33.18 16.72
N ALA A 150 -2.84 33.01 15.46
CA ALA A 150 -3.74 33.95 14.80
C ALA A 150 -5.10 34.07 15.51
N VAL A 151 -5.65 32.96 16.01
CA VAL A 151 -6.89 32.95 16.79
C VAL A 151 -6.71 33.69 18.11
N ASN A 152 -5.60 33.51 18.83
CA ASN A 152 -5.32 34.25 20.06
C ASN A 152 -5.18 35.77 19.81
N MET A 153 -4.58 36.17 18.69
CA MET A 153 -4.52 37.59 18.30
C MET A 153 -5.91 38.15 17.97
N LEU A 154 -6.75 37.40 17.26
CA LEU A 154 -8.13 37.79 16.97
C LEU A 154 -8.96 37.92 18.23
N ASP A 155 -8.80 37.01 19.20
CA ASP A 155 -9.48 37.11 20.49
C ASP A 155 -9.06 38.37 21.25
N THR A 156 -7.76 38.66 21.31
CA THR A 156 -7.23 39.87 21.94
C THR A 156 -7.78 41.14 21.28
N ALA A 157 -7.76 41.21 19.94
CA ALA A 157 -8.30 42.35 19.20
C ALA A 157 -9.82 42.51 19.42
N THR A 158 -10.56 41.39 19.51
CA THR A 158 -11.99 41.39 19.79
C THR A 158 -12.28 41.93 21.19
N GLN A 159 -11.52 41.51 22.20
CA GLN A 159 -11.64 42.05 23.57
C GLN A 159 -11.30 43.54 23.62
N GLN A 160 -10.25 43.98 22.91
CA GLN A 160 -9.89 45.39 22.83
C GLN A 160 -10.98 46.23 22.16
N ASN A 161 -11.60 45.72 21.09
CA ASN A 161 -12.73 46.36 20.43
C ASN A 161 -13.94 46.49 21.36
N ALA A 162 -14.23 45.46 22.17
CA ALA A 162 -15.29 45.52 23.16
C ALA A 162 -15.01 46.59 24.23
N ALA A 163 -13.79 46.63 24.78
CA ALA A 163 -13.39 47.64 25.77
C ALA A 163 -13.47 49.07 25.21
N MET A 164 -12.98 49.27 23.98
CA MET A 164 -13.04 50.56 23.30
C MET A 164 -14.49 50.99 23.01
N PHE A 165 -15.39 50.05 22.70
CA PHE A 165 -16.80 50.33 22.54
C PHE A 165 -17.45 50.76 23.86
N GLU A 166 -17.10 50.12 24.98
CA GLU A 166 -17.56 50.53 26.32
C GLU A 166 -17.08 51.94 26.67
N GLU A 167 -15.81 52.26 26.43
CA GLU A 167 -15.25 53.59 26.65
C GLU A 167 -15.94 54.64 25.76
N THR A 168 -16.17 54.32 24.49
CA THR A 168 -16.87 55.21 23.53
C THR A 168 -18.32 55.44 23.95
N SER A 169 -19.01 54.40 24.43
CA SER A 169 -20.38 54.50 24.95
C SER A 169 -20.44 55.40 26.21
N ALA A 170 -19.47 55.25 27.11
CA ALA A 170 -19.33 56.11 28.28
C ALA A 170 -19.06 57.58 27.88
N ALA A 171 -18.12 57.82 26.96
CA ALA A 171 -17.83 59.14 26.42
C ALA A 171 -19.06 59.77 25.74
N THR A 172 -19.83 58.98 24.99
CA THR A 172 -21.09 59.42 24.37
C THR A 172 -22.12 59.83 25.42
N THR A 173 -22.22 59.09 26.53
CA THR A 173 -23.11 59.41 27.65
C THR A 173 -22.70 60.73 28.33
N VAL A 174 -21.40 60.92 28.58
CA VAL A 174 -20.85 62.17 29.12
C VAL A 174 -21.11 63.35 28.18
N LEU A 175 -20.88 63.17 26.87
CA LEU A 175 -21.12 64.19 25.86
C LEU A 175 -22.61 64.57 25.76
N ASN A 176 -23.52 63.59 25.87
CA ASN A 176 -24.96 63.83 25.93
C ASN A 176 -25.33 64.67 27.16
N SER A 177 -24.78 64.35 28.34
CA SER A 177 -24.97 65.15 29.57
C SER A 177 -24.49 66.59 29.39
N LYS A 178 -23.27 66.79 28.87
CA LYS A 178 -22.71 68.14 28.63
C LYS A 178 -23.52 68.95 27.63
N THR A 179 -24.05 68.29 26.59
CA THR A 179 -24.92 68.92 25.61
C THR A 179 -26.24 69.38 26.27
N ARG A 180 -26.83 68.58 27.16
CA ARG A 180 -28.03 68.98 27.92
C ARG A 180 -27.75 70.16 28.86
N GLU A 181 -26.60 70.14 29.56
CA GLU A 181 -26.15 71.26 30.40
C GLU A 181 -26.02 72.55 29.58
N LEU A 182 -25.41 72.49 28.39
CA LEU A 182 -25.26 73.65 27.51
C LEU A 182 -26.62 74.19 27.04
N VAL A 183 -27.55 73.31 26.62
CA VAL A 183 -28.91 73.72 26.22
C VAL A 183 -29.64 74.40 27.39
N ALA A 184 -29.50 73.88 28.61
CA ALA A 184 -30.09 74.49 29.80
C ALA A 184 -29.48 75.88 30.09
N ALA A 185 -28.16 76.03 29.97
CA ALA A 185 -27.49 77.32 30.14
C ALA A 185 -27.95 78.36 29.10
N ILE A 186 -28.10 77.97 27.83
CA ILE A 186 -28.62 78.84 26.77
C ILE A 186 -30.06 79.27 27.05
N ARG A 187 -30.93 78.38 27.56
CA ARG A 187 -32.31 78.73 27.96
C ARG A 187 -32.37 79.74 29.11
N GLY A 188 -31.35 79.78 29.97
CA GLY A 188 -31.24 80.76 31.05
C GLY A 188 -30.91 82.17 30.57
N PHE A 189 -30.38 82.33 29.36
CA PHE A 189 -30.22 83.64 28.73
C PHE A 189 -31.58 84.15 28.24
N GLN A 190 -32.24 84.97 29.07
CA GLN A 190 -33.35 85.80 28.63
C GLN A 190 -32.79 86.91 27.72
N PHE A 191 -32.97 86.75 26.41
CA PHE A 191 -32.86 87.89 25.50
C PHE A 191 -34.00 88.84 25.87
N ALA A 192 -33.66 90.06 26.28
CA ALA A 192 -34.63 91.12 26.47
C ALA A 192 -35.36 91.31 25.13
N ALA A 193 -36.56 90.75 25.02
CA ALA A 193 -37.55 91.23 24.08
C ALA A 193 -37.72 92.71 24.39
N GLY A 194 -37.17 93.55 23.52
CA GLY A 194 -37.13 94.99 23.70
C GLY A 194 -38.49 95.53 24.09
N ALA A 195 -38.59 96.05 25.31
CA ALA A 195 -39.70 96.88 25.72
C ALA A 195 -39.70 98.13 24.81
N ALA A 196 -40.79 98.24 24.06
CA ALA A 196 -41.10 99.20 23.02
C ALA A 196 -41.09 100.67 23.50
N PRO A 197 -41.29 101.61 22.55
CA PRO A 197 -42.26 102.66 22.83
C PRO A 197 -43.38 102.67 21.79
N ALA A 198 -44.60 102.75 22.31
CA ALA A 198 -45.79 103.13 21.58
C ALA A 198 -45.64 104.56 21.04
N ARG A 199 -45.88 104.77 19.74
CA ARG A 199 -46.42 106.03 19.19
C ARG A 199 -47.31 105.76 17.95
N ALA A 200 -48.60 106.01 18.17
CA ALA A 200 -49.60 106.69 17.33
C ALA A 200 -49.55 106.59 15.79
N GLY A 201 -50.57 105.93 15.23
CA GLY A 201 -51.58 106.51 14.31
C GLY A 201 -51.15 107.07 12.94
N GLY A 202 -51.52 106.37 11.85
CA GLY A 202 -51.68 106.92 10.49
C GLY A 202 -51.78 105.82 9.42
N PRO A 203 -52.66 105.93 8.39
CA PRO A 203 -53.33 104.76 7.79
C PRO A 203 -52.66 104.13 6.55
N GLN A 204 -52.99 102.84 6.35
CA GLN A 204 -52.88 101.98 5.14
C GLN A 204 -53.64 102.60 3.93
N PRO A 205 -53.54 102.15 2.63
CA PRO A 205 -53.08 100.82 2.18
C PRO A 205 -52.45 100.65 0.76
N GLY A 206 -52.09 99.38 0.43
CA GLY A 206 -52.03 98.82 -0.93
C GLY A 206 -50.79 97.92 -1.16
N ALA A 207 -50.81 96.60 -0.91
CA ALA A 207 -51.43 95.48 -1.65
C ALA A 207 -50.79 95.13 -3.02
N ARG A 208 -50.10 93.98 -3.07
CA ARG A 208 -50.11 92.87 -4.08
C ARG A 208 -48.73 92.17 -4.11
N ASP A 209 -48.57 90.89 -3.74
CA ASP A 209 -49.15 89.60 -4.17
C ASP A 209 -48.26 88.84 -5.19
N GLY A 210 -48.12 87.53 -4.99
CA GLY A 210 -47.42 86.56 -5.85
C GLY A 210 -46.38 85.69 -5.10
N SER A 211 -46.78 84.57 -4.47
CA SER A 211 -46.86 83.20 -5.04
C SER A 211 -45.49 82.50 -5.13
N VAL A 212 -45.10 81.55 -4.26
CA VAL A 212 -45.58 80.16 -4.00
C VAL A 212 -45.11 79.12 -5.05
N ALA A 213 -44.37 78.13 -4.52
CA ALA A 213 -44.17 76.73 -4.96
C ALA A 213 -43.50 76.48 -6.33
N ALA A 214 -42.70 75.43 -6.53
CA ALA A 214 -42.62 74.14 -5.85
C ALA A 214 -41.17 73.62 -5.76
#